data_AF-A0A1S2QPB5-F1
#
_entry.id   AF-A0A1S2QPB5-F1
#
_cell.length_a   1.000
_cell.length_b   1.000
_cell.length_c   1.000
_cell.angle_alpha   90.00
_cell.angle_beta   90.00
_cell.angle_gamma   90.00
#
_symmetry.space_group_name_H-M   'P 1'
#
loop_
_entity.id
_entity.type
_entity.pdbx_description
1 polymer ?
#
loop_
_entity_poly.entity_id
_entity_poly.type
_entity_poly.pdbx_seq_one_letter_code
_entity_poly.pdbx_strand_id
1 'polypeptide(L)'
;MNNRIKISLMAIILLICMGFMFRASNTPYHQQDIKPQLRSLITLTPHSLPDLSFSYDHEVVTSKLPYDFIEFIIRKCGHIFEYTVLTLIFLALWSSTRLREGLVVVISFVCSFVFACSDEYHQSFVADRTGHFIDVYTFDSAGMILAILLYVLFGAVRKRRSGRKYEAK
;
A
#
# COMPACT_ATOMS: atom_id res chain seq x y z
N MET A 1 10.16 23.18 14.13
CA MET A 1 11.00 21.95 14.17
C MET A 1 12.10 22.10 13.14
N ASN A 2 13.37 21.89 13.51
CA ASN A 2 14.51 21.94 12.58
C ASN A 2 14.31 20.88 11.48
N ASN A 3 14.51 21.23 10.20
CA ASN A 3 14.36 20.28 9.08
C ASN A 3 15.20 19.02 9.27
N ARG A 4 16.37 19.11 9.91
CA ARG A 4 17.20 17.93 10.22
C ARG A 4 16.48 16.96 11.16
N ILE A 5 15.87 17.47 12.22
CA ILE A 5 15.09 16.66 13.18
C ILE A 5 13.90 16.02 12.47
N LYS A 6 13.20 16.78 11.61
CA LYS A 6 12.07 16.25 10.82
C LYS A 6 12.50 15.09 9.92
N ILE A 7 13.61 15.25 9.20
CA ILE A 7 14.16 14.22 8.31
C ILE A 7 14.52 12.98 9.13
N SER A 8 15.24 13.13 10.25
CA SER A 8 15.62 12.01 11.12
C SER A 8 14.39 11.26 11.64
N LEU A 9 13.35 11.97 12.10
CA LEU A 9 12.11 11.35 12.55
C LEU A 9 11.39 10.59 11.43
N MET A 10 11.29 11.19 10.23
CA MET A 10 10.65 10.51 9.09
C MET A 10 11.45 9.29 8.64
N ALA A 11 12.77 9.34 8.68
CA ALA A 11 13.63 8.20 8.37
C ALA A 11 13.44 7.06 9.39
N ILE A 12 13.31 7.36 10.69
CA ILE A 12 13.02 6.36 11.72
C ILE A 12 11.65 5.73 11.48
N ILE A 13 10.62 6.53 11.20
CA ILE A 13 9.27 6.03 10.91
C ILE A 13 9.28 5.14 9.66
N LEU A 14 10.02 5.54 8.61
CA LEU A 14 10.18 4.76 7.40
C LEU A 14 10.80 3.39 7.71
N LEU A 15 11.89 3.35 8.47
CA LEU A 15 12.55 2.10 8.85
C LEU A 15 11.64 1.19 9.69
N ILE A 16 10.87 1.76 10.62
CA ILE A 16 9.88 1.00 11.41
C ILE A 16 8.80 0.42 10.48
N CYS A 17 8.27 1.22 9.55
CA CYS A 17 7.25 0.78 8.60
C CYS A 17 7.77 -0.35 7.70
N MET A 18 8.95 -0.18 7.11
CA MET A 18 9.58 -1.20 6.27
C MET A 18 9.91 -2.46 7.07
N GLY A 19 10.31 -2.34 8.34
CA GLY A 19 10.54 -3.47 9.23
C GLY A 19 9.24 -4.23 9.55
N PHE A 20 8.13 -3.52 9.73
CA PHE A 20 6.81 -4.15 9.89
C PHE A 20 6.39 -4.90 8.62
N MET A 21 6.51 -4.26 7.45
CA MET A 21 6.21 -4.89 6.16
C MET A 21 7.07 -6.13 5.92
N PHE A 22 8.39 -6.04 6.18
CA PHE A 22 9.29 -7.19 6.03
C PHE A 22 8.92 -8.35 6.96
N ARG A 23 8.53 -8.06 8.22
CA ARG A 23 8.04 -9.09 9.13
C ARG A 23 6.75 -9.73 8.61
N ALA A 24 5.82 -8.92 8.12
CA ALA A 24 4.58 -9.41 7.53
C ALA A 24 4.89 -10.28 6.30
N SER A 25 5.82 -9.87 5.45
CA SER A 25 6.30 -10.58 4.26
C SER A 25 6.91 -11.94 4.58
N ASN A 26 7.72 -12.03 5.65
CA ASN A 26 8.37 -13.27 6.09
C ASN A 26 7.43 -14.26 6.82
N THR A 27 6.13 -13.98 6.91
CA THR A 27 5.15 -14.84 7.60
C THR A 27 4.51 -15.83 6.62
N PRO A 28 4.61 -17.16 6.81
CA PRO A 28 4.01 -18.14 5.90
C PRO A 28 2.48 -18.00 5.76
N TYR A 29 1.92 -18.45 4.62
CA TYR A 29 0.48 -18.27 4.32
C TYR A 29 -0.45 -18.85 5.40
N HIS A 30 -0.14 -20.02 5.96
CA HIS A 30 -0.99 -20.64 6.99
C HIS A 30 -1.15 -19.80 8.27
N GLN A 31 -0.22 -18.89 8.57
CA GLN A 31 -0.33 -17.97 9.71
C GLN A 31 -1.10 -16.70 9.36
N GLN A 32 -1.30 -16.44 8.07
CA GLN A 32 -2.03 -15.29 7.56
C GLN A 32 -3.43 -15.63 7.08
N ASP A 33 -3.74 -16.92 6.94
CA ASP A 33 -5.05 -17.39 6.55
C ASP A 33 -6.11 -16.88 7.54
N ILE A 34 -7.03 -16.07 7.02
CA ILE A 34 -8.14 -15.49 7.77
C ILE A 34 -9.44 -16.28 7.58
N LYS A 35 -9.46 -17.29 6.70
CA LYS A 35 -10.66 -18.07 6.40
C LYS A 35 -11.22 -18.80 7.61
N PRO A 36 -10.43 -19.41 8.51
CA PRO A 36 -10.97 -20.02 9.72
C PRO A 36 -11.74 -19.03 10.61
N GLN A 37 -11.22 -17.80 10.74
CA GLN A 37 -11.81 -16.71 11.51
C GLN A 37 -13.07 -16.18 10.81
N LEU A 38 -13.05 -16.02 9.48
CA LEU A 38 -14.24 -15.62 8.73
C LEU A 38 -15.37 -16.65 8.87
N ARG A 39 -15.04 -17.95 8.83
CA ARG A 39 -16.01 -19.05 9.01
C ARG A 39 -16.63 -19.08 10.40
N SER A 40 -15.90 -18.68 11.44
CA SER A 40 -16.43 -18.63 12.80
C SER A 40 -17.31 -17.40 13.05
N LEU A 41 -17.09 -16.30 12.32
CA LEU A 41 -17.84 -15.05 12.48
C LEU A 41 -19.08 -15.00 11.59
N ILE A 42 -19.01 -15.48 10.35
CA ILE A 42 -20.07 -15.32 9.34
C ILE A 42 -20.22 -16.62 8.55
N THR A 43 -21.47 -17.11 8.43
CA THR A 43 -21.80 -18.22 7.52
C THR A 43 -22.11 -17.66 6.15
N LEU A 44 -21.25 -17.95 5.17
CA LEU A 44 -21.41 -17.51 3.79
C LEU A 44 -21.76 -18.70 2.90
N THR A 45 -22.72 -18.50 2.02
CA THR A 45 -23.13 -19.46 0.99
C THR A 45 -22.74 -18.93 -0.39
N PRO A 46 -22.70 -19.78 -1.43
CA PRO A 46 -22.39 -19.32 -2.80
C PRO A 46 -23.35 -18.25 -3.35
N HIS A 47 -24.53 -18.08 -2.76
CA HIS A 47 -25.52 -17.06 -3.14
C HIS A 47 -25.51 -15.82 -2.23
N SER A 48 -24.62 -15.79 -1.23
CA SER A 48 -24.51 -14.65 -0.30
C SER A 48 -23.85 -13.43 -0.92
N LEU A 49 -23.13 -13.61 -2.03
CA LEU A 49 -22.42 -12.56 -2.77
C LEU A 49 -22.95 -12.47 -4.20
N PRO A 50 -22.86 -11.30 -4.86
CA PRO A 50 -23.18 -11.18 -6.28
C PRO A 50 -22.29 -12.11 -7.11
N ASP A 51 -22.85 -12.72 -8.16
CA ASP A 51 -22.10 -13.60 -9.06
C ASP A 51 -21.03 -12.80 -9.80
N LEU A 52 -19.79 -13.01 -9.42
CA LEU A 52 -18.61 -12.38 -10.00
C LEU A 52 -17.51 -13.42 -10.13
N SER A 53 -16.92 -13.48 -11.32
CA SER A 53 -15.76 -14.32 -11.59
C SER A 53 -14.84 -13.61 -12.57
N PHE A 54 -13.56 -13.56 -12.27
CA PHE A 54 -12.54 -13.00 -13.16
C PHE A 54 -11.26 -13.82 -13.04
N SER A 55 -10.43 -13.77 -14.09
CA SER A 55 -9.11 -14.38 -14.05
C SER A 55 -8.10 -13.42 -13.46
N TYR A 56 -7.27 -13.92 -12.56
CA TYR A 56 -6.19 -13.21 -11.91
C TYR A 56 -4.99 -14.15 -11.81
N ASP A 57 -3.86 -13.76 -12.41
CA ASP A 57 -2.62 -14.55 -12.47
C ASP A 57 -2.81 -16.04 -12.84
N HIS A 58 -3.51 -16.28 -13.95
CA HIS A 58 -3.88 -17.63 -14.43
C HIS A 58 -4.82 -18.45 -13.53
N GLU A 59 -5.23 -17.90 -12.39
CA GLU A 59 -6.26 -18.47 -11.51
C GLU A 59 -7.63 -17.80 -11.74
N VAL A 60 -8.71 -18.45 -11.30
CA VAL A 60 -10.06 -17.89 -11.36
C VAL A 60 -10.50 -17.51 -9.96
N VAL A 61 -10.66 -16.21 -9.73
CA VAL A 61 -11.20 -15.66 -8.49
C VAL A 61 -12.72 -15.56 -8.66
N THR A 62 -13.49 -16.21 -7.78
CA THR A 62 -14.95 -16.28 -7.89
C THR A 62 -15.66 -16.11 -6.55
N SER A 63 -16.74 -15.35 -6.55
CA SER A 63 -17.61 -15.17 -5.38
C SER A 63 -18.38 -16.43 -4.97
N LYS A 64 -18.41 -17.46 -5.83
CA LYS A 64 -18.93 -18.80 -5.49
C LYS A 64 -18.12 -19.51 -4.40
N LEU A 65 -16.86 -19.10 -4.22
CA LEU A 65 -16.01 -19.46 -3.09
C LEU A 65 -15.88 -18.24 -2.16
N PRO A 66 -16.90 -17.93 -1.34
CA PRO A 66 -17.04 -16.62 -0.72
C PRO A 66 -15.90 -16.30 0.27
N TYR A 67 -15.35 -17.30 0.96
CA TYR A 67 -14.24 -17.11 1.90
C TYR A 67 -12.93 -16.78 1.18
N ASP A 68 -12.58 -17.52 0.12
CA ASP A 68 -11.38 -17.24 -0.68
C ASP A 68 -11.51 -15.89 -1.41
N PHE A 69 -12.71 -15.56 -1.89
CA PHE A 69 -13.01 -14.29 -2.53
C PHE A 69 -12.86 -13.09 -1.59
N ILE A 70 -13.40 -13.18 -0.36
CA ILE A 70 -13.28 -12.11 0.64
C ILE A 70 -11.83 -11.99 1.11
N GLU A 71 -11.14 -13.10 1.36
CA GLU A 71 -9.72 -13.10 1.71
C GLU A 71 -8.90 -12.40 0.62
N PHE A 72 -9.12 -12.76 -0.65
CA PHE A 72 -8.48 -12.09 -1.78
C PHE A 72 -8.67 -10.58 -1.72
N ILE A 73 -9.92 -10.10 -1.59
CA ILE A 73 -10.23 -8.67 -1.51
C ILE A 73 -9.52 -8.00 -0.34
N ILE A 74 -9.60 -8.59 0.86
CA ILE A 74 -8.98 -8.04 2.07
C ILE A 74 -7.47 -7.92 1.89
N ARG A 75 -6.82 -8.96 1.33
CA ARG A 75 -5.39 -8.93 1.04
C ARG A 75 -5.05 -7.82 0.04
N LYS A 76 -5.77 -7.69 -1.08
CA LYS A 76 -5.50 -6.64 -2.07
C LYS A 76 -5.73 -5.22 -1.51
N CYS A 77 -6.74 -5.04 -0.66
CA CYS A 77 -6.93 -3.79 0.08
C CYS A 77 -5.77 -3.50 1.05
N GLY A 78 -5.24 -4.53 1.72
CA GLY A 78 -4.06 -4.43 2.57
C GLY A 78 -2.84 -3.93 1.79
N HIS A 79 -2.54 -4.54 0.65
CA HIS A 79 -1.47 -4.12 -0.26
C HIS A 79 -1.60 -2.64 -0.68
N ILE A 80 -2.78 -2.24 -1.18
CA ILE A 80 -3.05 -0.84 -1.54
C ILE A 80 -2.76 0.08 -0.33
N PHE A 81 -3.25 -0.29 0.86
CA PHE A 81 -3.09 0.52 2.06
C PHE A 81 -1.62 0.65 2.48
N GLU A 82 -0.89 -0.47 2.55
CA GLU A 82 0.52 -0.49 2.96
C GLU A 82 1.40 0.35 2.03
N TYR A 83 1.26 0.18 0.71
CA TYR A 83 2.03 0.96 -0.25
C TYR A 83 1.57 2.42 -0.37
N THR A 84 0.30 2.72 -0.05
CA THR A 84 -0.15 4.11 0.15
C THR A 84 0.60 4.75 1.31
N VAL A 85 0.62 4.10 2.47
CA VAL A 85 1.29 4.62 3.68
C VAL A 85 2.79 4.76 3.46
N LEU A 86 3.45 3.74 2.90
CA LEU A 86 4.88 3.77 2.59
C LEU A 86 5.23 4.95 1.68
N THR A 87 4.47 5.14 0.60
CA THR A 87 4.69 6.23 -0.36
C THR A 87 4.44 7.60 0.26
N LEU A 88 3.44 7.74 1.13
CA LEU A 88 3.21 8.98 1.90
C LEU A 88 4.38 9.30 2.82
N ILE A 89 4.99 8.30 3.47
CA ILE A 89 6.17 8.48 4.32
C ILE A 89 7.37 8.94 3.47
N PHE A 90 7.61 8.32 2.30
CA PHE A 90 8.64 8.78 1.37
C PHE A 90 8.40 10.22 0.90
N LEU A 91 7.17 10.56 0.52
CA LEU A 91 6.79 11.93 0.12
C LEU A 91 7.04 12.92 1.27
N ALA A 92 6.71 12.57 2.51
CA ALA A 92 6.94 13.40 3.69
C ALA A 92 8.45 13.58 4.00
N LEU A 93 9.24 12.51 3.82
CA LEU A 93 10.69 12.52 3.98
C LEU A 93 11.35 13.43 2.93
N TRP A 94 11.11 13.16 1.65
CA TRP A 94 11.75 13.86 0.54
C TRP A 94 11.29 15.31 0.41
N SER A 95 10.03 15.62 0.71
CA SER A 95 9.55 17.02 0.77
C SER A 95 10.15 17.85 1.91
N SER A 96 10.80 17.21 2.89
CA SER A 96 11.53 17.90 3.95
C SER A 96 12.97 18.27 3.56
N THR A 97 13.41 17.85 2.36
CA THR A 97 14.72 18.17 1.78
C THR A 97 14.65 19.41 0.86
N ARG A 98 15.72 19.70 0.12
CA ARG A 98 15.77 20.79 -0.87
C ARG A 98 15.43 20.33 -2.30
N LEU A 99 14.90 19.12 -2.46
CA LEU A 99 14.51 18.59 -3.77
C LEU A 99 13.31 19.35 -4.34
N ARG A 100 13.24 19.44 -5.67
CA ARG A 100 12.08 20.02 -6.38
C ARG A 100 10.87 19.10 -6.22
N GLU A 101 9.66 19.66 -6.14
CA GLU A 101 8.42 18.90 -5.90
C GLU A 101 8.22 17.75 -6.89
N GLY A 102 8.48 17.97 -8.20
CA GLY A 102 8.38 16.88 -9.19
C GLY A 102 9.36 15.73 -8.92
N LEU A 103 10.58 16.06 -8.47
CA LEU A 103 11.59 15.05 -8.14
C LEU A 103 11.26 14.31 -6.85
N VAL A 104 10.63 14.98 -5.88
CA VAL A 104 10.09 14.34 -4.66
C VAL A 104 9.07 13.27 -5.02
N VAL A 105 8.13 13.57 -5.91
CA VAL A 105 7.10 12.62 -6.36
C VAL A 105 7.74 11.42 -7.07
N VAL A 106 8.64 11.66 -8.03
CA VAL A 106 9.29 10.60 -8.81
C VAL A 106 10.12 9.70 -7.91
N ILE A 107 10.97 10.25 -7.04
CA ILE A 107 11.83 9.45 -6.15
C ILE A 107 10.96 8.65 -5.16
N SER A 108 9.90 9.23 -4.60
CA SER A 108 9.00 8.48 -3.72
C SER A 108 8.36 7.29 -4.43
N PHE A 109 7.86 7.48 -5.65
CA PHE A 109 7.27 6.39 -6.42
C PHE A 109 8.29 5.30 -6.72
N VAL A 110 9.46 5.68 -7.23
CA VAL A 110 10.51 4.71 -7.59
C VAL A 110 11.00 3.94 -6.36
N CYS A 111 11.22 4.61 -5.22
CA CYS A 111 11.62 3.93 -3.99
C CYS A 111 10.56 2.93 -3.50
N SER A 112 9.28 3.32 -3.47
CA SER A 112 8.18 2.42 -3.11
C SER A 112 8.06 1.25 -4.09
N PHE A 113 8.19 1.50 -5.39
CA PHE A 113 8.09 0.49 -6.44
C PHE A 113 9.23 -0.54 -6.35
N VAL A 114 10.47 -0.08 -6.15
CA VAL A 114 11.61 -0.98 -5.94
C VAL A 114 11.44 -1.80 -4.66
N PHE A 115 10.89 -1.19 -3.59
CA PHE A 115 10.56 -1.93 -2.38
C PHE A 115 9.50 -3.00 -2.64
N ALA A 116 8.45 -2.69 -3.40
CA ALA A 116 7.41 -3.66 -3.78
C ALA A 116 7.97 -4.84 -4.59
N CYS A 117 8.79 -4.57 -5.59
CA CYS A 117 9.49 -5.62 -6.33
C CYS A 117 10.36 -6.50 -5.40
N SER A 118 11.05 -5.87 -4.44
CA SER A 118 11.91 -6.59 -3.49
C SER A 118 11.10 -7.44 -2.52
N ASP A 119 9.94 -6.94 -2.09
CA ASP A 119 9.02 -7.66 -1.22
C ASP A 119 8.45 -8.90 -1.93
N GLU A 120 7.91 -8.73 -3.14
CA GLU A 120 7.36 -9.84 -3.93
C GLU A 120 8.41 -10.90 -4.25
N TYR A 121 9.62 -10.44 -4.59
CA TYR A 121 10.76 -11.33 -4.79
C TYR A 121 11.11 -12.09 -3.49
N HIS A 122 11.13 -11.42 -2.34
CA HIS A 122 11.36 -12.08 -1.05
C HIS A 122 10.28 -13.12 -0.72
N GLN A 123 9.01 -12.79 -0.95
CA GLN A 123 7.89 -13.69 -0.71
C GLN A 123 7.99 -14.99 -1.52
N SER A 124 8.59 -14.97 -2.72
CA SER A 124 8.83 -16.17 -3.53
C SER A 124 9.74 -17.21 -2.87
N PHE A 125 10.49 -16.84 -1.82
CA PHE A 125 11.33 -17.75 -1.03
C PHE A 125 10.68 -18.20 0.28
N VAL A 126 9.51 -17.68 0.63
CA VAL A 126 8.80 -18.02 1.87
C VAL A 126 7.91 -19.24 1.60
N ALA A 127 7.99 -20.24 2.47
CA ALA A 127 7.21 -21.47 2.33
C ALA A 127 5.69 -21.19 2.27
N ASP A 128 5.01 -21.91 1.37
CA ASP A 128 3.58 -21.80 1.11
C ASP A 128 3.10 -20.41 0.65
N ARG A 129 4.00 -19.54 0.19
CA ARG A 129 3.66 -18.29 -0.48
C ARG A 129 4.01 -18.35 -1.96
N THR A 130 3.11 -17.82 -2.77
CA THR A 130 3.34 -17.53 -4.18
C THR A 130 3.52 -16.03 -4.34
N GLY A 131 4.67 -15.65 -4.87
CA GLY A 131 4.89 -14.27 -5.27
C GLY A 131 4.11 -13.97 -6.55
N HIS A 132 3.19 -13.01 -6.51
CA HIS A 132 2.40 -12.54 -7.64
C HIS A 132 2.92 -11.18 -8.11
N PHE A 133 3.82 -11.18 -9.09
CA PHE A 133 4.34 -9.91 -9.68
C PHE A 133 3.23 -8.99 -10.21
N ILE A 134 2.04 -9.53 -10.48
CA ILE A 134 0.85 -8.77 -10.80
C ILE A 134 0.43 -7.79 -9.69
N ASP A 135 0.68 -8.10 -8.42
CA ASP A 135 0.38 -7.21 -7.30
C ASP A 135 1.20 -5.91 -7.37
N VAL A 136 2.48 -6.02 -7.72
CA VAL A 136 3.39 -4.88 -7.82
C VAL A 136 2.88 -3.84 -8.81
N TYR A 137 2.52 -4.25 -10.04
CA TYR A 137 2.09 -3.31 -11.08
C TYR A 137 0.59 -2.94 -11.00
N THR A 138 -0.23 -3.69 -10.27
CA THR A 138 -1.66 -3.38 -10.10
C THR A 138 -1.94 -2.72 -8.75
N PHE A 139 -2.03 -3.50 -7.67
CA PHE A 139 -2.52 -3.07 -6.37
C PHE A 139 -1.51 -2.21 -5.62
N ASP A 140 -0.24 -2.60 -5.59
CA ASP A 140 0.81 -1.83 -4.90
C ASP A 140 1.00 -0.48 -5.59
N SER A 141 1.13 -0.50 -6.92
CA SER A 141 1.19 0.71 -7.75
C SER A 141 -0.06 1.59 -7.61
N ALA A 142 -1.25 1.01 -7.50
CA ALA A 142 -2.48 1.76 -7.23
C ALA A 142 -2.42 2.48 -5.87
N GLY A 143 -1.87 1.84 -4.83
CA GLY A 143 -1.60 2.47 -3.54
C GLY A 143 -0.60 3.62 -3.64
N MET A 144 0.48 3.44 -4.39
CA MET A 144 1.48 4.50 -4.64
C MET A 144 0.85 5.70 -5.36
N ILE A 145 0.02 5.46 -6.38
CA ILE A 145 -0.70 6.50 -7.12
C ILE A 145 -1.69 7.22 -6.19
N LEU A 146 -2.44 6.49 -5.36
CA LEU A 146 -3.35 7.07 -4.38
C LEU A 146 -2.62 8.00 -3.41
N ALA A 147 -1.45 7.60 -2.90
CA ALA A 147 -0.62 8.45 -2.05
C ALA A 147 -0.20 9.76 -2.74
N ILE A 148 0.21 9.68 -4.01
CA ILE A 148 0.59 10.86 -4.80
C ILE A 148 -0.60 11.79 -5.01
N LEU A 149 -1.78 11.24 -5.34
CA LEU A 149 -3.01 12.01 -5.51
C LEU A 149 -3.37 12.76 -4.21
N LEU A 150 -3.33 12.06 -3.07
CA LEU A 150 -3.56 12.66 -1.75
C LEU A 150 -2.55 13.78 -1.47
N TYR A 151 -1.26 13.53 -1.71
CA TYR A 151 -0.19 14.51 -1.50
C TYR A 151 -0.40 15.79 -2.33
N VAL A 152 -0.72 15.66 -3.62
CA VAL A 152 -0.98 16.80 -4.52
C VAL A 152 -2.24 17.55 -4.08
N LEU A 153 -3.31 16.85 -3.72
CA LEU A 153 -4.56 17.46 -3.28
C LEU A 153 -4.35 18.29 -2.00
N PHE A 154 -3.68 17.73 -1.00
CA PHE A 154 -3.40 18.43 0.26
C PHE A 154 -2.40 19.59 0.07
N GLY A 155 -1.41 19.42 -0.81
CA GLY A 155 -0.48 20.49 -1.18
C GLY A 155 -1.20 21.68 -1.85
N ALA A 156 -2.09 21.39 -2.79
CA ALA A 156 -2.90 22.41 -3.49
C ALA A 156 -3.81 23.18 -2.51
N VAL A 157 -4.46 22.48 -1.57
CA VAL A 157 -5.29 23.11 -0.52
C VAL A 157 -4.46 24.03 0.37
N ARG A 158 -3.25 23.61 0.77
CA ARG A 158 -2.35 24.42 1.62
C ARG A 158 -1.89 25.69 0.90
N LYS A 159 -1.53 25.61 -0.38
CA LYS A 159 -1.10 26.75 -1.19
C LYS A 159 -2.23 27.77 -1.39
N ARG A 160 -3.45 27.29 -1.69
CA ARG A 160 -4.65 28.14 -1.82
C ARG A 160 -5.00 28.90 -0.53
N ARG A 161 -4.90 28.23 0.63
CA ARG A 161 -5.15 28.88 1.93
C ARG A 161 -4.10 29.93 2.29
N SER A 162 -2.84 29.74 1.86
CA SER A 162 -1.79 30.75 2.04
C SER A 162 -2.01 31.97 1.16
N GLY A 163 -2.40 31.79 -0.11
CA GLY A 163 -2.69 32.90 -1.03
C GLY A 163 -3.84 33.80 -0.55
N ARG A 164 -4.95 33.20 -0.09
CA ARG A 164 -6.09 33.94 0.47
C ARG A 164 -5.76 34.77 1.72
N LYS A 165 -4.76 34.37 2.52
CA LYS A 165 -4.31 35.16 3.68
C LYS A 165 -3.53 36.42 3.29
N TYR A 166 -2.94 36.46 2.10
CA TYR A 166 -2.23 37.64 1.59
C TYR A 166 -3.17 38.62 0.89
N GLU A 167 -4.26 38.16 0.29
CA GLU A 167 -5.28 39.02 -0.33
C GLU A 167 -6.24 39.66 0.68
N ALA A 168 -6.36 39.10 1.88
CA ALA A 168 -7.24 39.60 2.95
C ALA A 168 -6.55 40.55 3.94
N LYS A 169 -5.37 41.08 3.61
CA LYS A 169 -4.57 41.97 4.45
C LYS A 169 -4.17 43.21 3.65
#